data_AF-A0A9W8M7T9-F1
#
_entry.id   AF-A0A9W8M7T9-F1
#
_cell.length_a   1.000
_cell.length_b   1.000
_cell.length_c   1.000
_cell.angle_alpha   90.00
_cell.angle_beta   90.00
_cell.angle_gamma   90.00
#
_symmetry.space_group_name_H-M   'P 1'
#
loop_
_entity.id
_entity.type
_entity.pdbx_description
1 polymer ?
#
loop_
_entity_poly.entity_id
_entity_poly.type
_entity_poly.pdbx_seq_one_letter_code
_entity_poly.pdbx_strand_id
1 'polypeptide(L)'
;MYPPIEPYLTGKLKVSDIHELYYEISGNKDGTPVVFLHGGPGGGTDPQDRSFFNPDKYKIILFDQRGSGKSTPSASLEDNTTWDLVKDIEVLREKLGVEKWHGSTLSLAEEYVAPIPEEERHDMILAYHAQLNSVDEETRIRAAKAWSKWEMATSRLYVDPAYITRAADDDFANAFARIENHYFINSGFMKDGQLLEKQSIDKIRHIPTVVVQGRYDVVCPATTAHALKKAFPELTLHIVPDAGHSAREPGTSKLLVEATDKFADL
;
A
#
# COMPACT_ATOMS: atom_id res chain seq x y z
N MET A 1 10.37 -3.22 -15.42
CA MET A 1 10.73 -3.96 -14.20
C MET A 1 11.97 -4.78 -14.47
N TYR A 2 12.86 -4.91 -13.49
CA TYR A 2 14.09 -5.70 -13.53
C TYR A 2 13.81 -7.21 -13.44
N PRO A 3 14.76 -8.09 -13.81
CA PRO A 3 14.65 -9.53 -13.56
C PRO A 3 14.39 -9.84 -12.07
N PRO A 4 13.72 -10.95 -11.74
CA PRO A 4 13.54 -11.36 -10.35
C PRO A 4 14.88 -11.59 -9.64
N ILE A 5 14.95 -11.17 -8.38
CA ILE A 5 16.09 -11.37 -7.47
C ILE A 5 15.58 -11.91 -6.14
N GLU A 6 16.44 -12.57 -5.36
CA GLU A 6 16.14 -12.99 -3.99
C GLU A 6 16.81 -12.09 -2.95
N PRO A 7 16.26 -11.99 -1.72
CA PRO A 7 16.84 -11.19 -0.67
C PRO A 7 18.06 -11.89 -0.08
N TYR A 8 19.16 -11.16 0.06
CA TYR A 8 20.37 -11.67 0.71
C TYR A 8 20.26 -11.66 2.24
N LEU A 9 19.23 -10.99 2.79
CA LEU A 9 18.89 -10.98 4.20
C LEU A 9 17.36 -10.93 4.34
N THR A 10 16.80 -11.79 5.18
CA THR A 10 15.45 -11.64 5.72
C THR A 10 15.56 -11.55 7.24
N GLY A 11 14.56 -10.96 7.89
CA GLY A 11 14.58 -10.80 9.33
C GLY A 11 13.22 -10.42 9.91
N LYS A 12 13.22 -10.32 11.23
CA LYS A 12 12.10 -9.81 12.01
C LYS A 12 12.52 -8.67 12.94
N LEU A 13 11.58 -7.80 13.26
CA LEU A 13 11.78 -6.59 14.07
C LEU A 13 10.61 -6.37 15.03
N LYS A 14 10.84 -6.62 16.33
CA LYS A 14 9.90 -6.21 17.38
C LYS A 14 9.84 -4.68 17.45
N VAL A 15 8.65 -4.10 17.24
CA VAL A 15 8.40 -2.64 17.23
C VAL A 15 7.53 -2.16 18.39
N SER A 16 6.69 -3.03 18.95
CA SER A 16 5.97 -2.84 20.21
C SER A 16 5.99 -4.15 21.02
N ASP A 17 5.37 -4.18 22.21
CA ASP A 17 5.22 -5.44 22.95
C ASP A 17 4.27 -6.46 22.30
N ILE A 18 3.47 -6.01 21.31
CA ILE A 18 2.55 -6.83 20.51
C ILE A 18 3.17 -7.19 19.15
N HIS A 19 3.73 -6.20 18.44
CA HIS A 19 4.04 -6.33 17.01
C HIS A 19 5.50 -6.67 16.72
N GLU A 20 5.68 -7.64 15.83
CA GLU A 20 6.95 -8.05 15.25
C GLU A 20 6.84 -8.06 13.72
N LEU A 21 7.51 -7.10 13.06
CA LEU A 21 7.45 -6.92 11.62
C LEU A 21 8.42 -7.82 10.88
N TYR A 22 8.00 -8.39 9.76
CA TYR A 22 8.88 -8.98 8.76
C TYR A 22 9.55 -7.91 7.89
N TYR A 23 10.83 -8.08 7.61
CA TYR A 23 11.53 -7.31 6.59
C TYR A 23 12.52 -8.17 5.80
N GLU A 24 12.82 -7.74 4.58
CA GLU A 24 13.82 -8.35 3.71
C GLU A 24 14.66 -7.26 3.01
N ILE A 25 15.90 -7.61 2.66
CA ILE A 25 16.83 -6.73 1.95
C ILE A 25 17.44 -7.45 0.76
N SER A 26 17.36 -6.82 -0.41
CA SER A 26 17.79 -7.34 -1.71
C SER A 26 18.57 -6.28 -2.51
N GLY A 27 19.11 -6.65 -3.67
CA GLY A 27 19.97 -5.79 -4.48
C GLY A 27 21.39 -5.64 -3.90
N ASN A 28 21.98 -4.47 -4.09
CA ASN A 28 23.34 -4.13 -3.70
C ASN A 28 23.43 -3.74 -2.22
N LYS A 29 24.28 -4.43 -1.45
CA LYS A 29 24.50 -4.20 -0.01
C LYS A 29 24.97 -2.78 0.32
N ASP A 30 25.77 -2.22 -0.57
CA ASP A 30 26.43 -0.92 -0.45
C ASP A 30 25.79 0.13 -1.38
N GLY A 31 24.64 -0.21 -1.98
CA GLY A 31 23.87 0.66 -2.87
C GLY A 31 23.04 1.71 -2.13
N THR A 32 22.50 2.66 -2.89
CA THR A 32 21.58 3.70 -2.41
C THR A 32 20.41 3.04 -1.66
N PRO A 33 20.08 3.43 -0.41
CA PRO A 33 19.01 2.78 0.34
C PRO A 33 17.63 3.24 -0.15
N VAL A 34 16.71 2.30 -0.30
CA VAL A 34 15.30 2.57 -0.63
C VAL A 34 14.40 1.61 0.14
N VAL A 35 13.23 2.08 0.61
CA VAL A 35 12.16 1.18 1.07
C VAL A 35 11.00 1.19 0.08
N PHE A 36 10.37 0.04 -0.05
CA PHE A 36 9.06 -0.10 -0.66
C PHE A 36 7.96 -0.06 0.43
N LEU A 37 6.97 0.80 0.26
CA LEU A 37 5.77 0.83 1.10
C LEU A 37 4.61 0.20 0.32
N HIS A 38 4.12 -0.97 0.77
CA HIS A 38 3.00 -1.65 0.12
C HIS A 38 1.65 -0.95 0.36
N GLY A 39 0.70 -1.23 -0.53
CA GLY A 39 -0.67 -0.72 -0.50
C GLY A 39 -1.63 -1.48 0.43
N GLY A 40 -2.93 -1.30 0.17
CA GLY A 40 -4.03 -1.61 1.08
C GLY A 40 -4.47 -0.35 1.85
N PRO A 41 -4.22 -0.23 3.17
CA PRO A 41 -3.22 -0.97 3.95
C PRO A 41 -3.61 -2.41 4.26
N GLY A 42 -2.62 -3.23 4.65
CA GLY A 42 -2.81 -4.67 4.87
C GLY A 42 -2.31 -5.57 3.73
N GLY A 43 -1.81 -5.01 2.62
CA GLY A 43 -1.40 -5.74 1.41
C GLY A 43 -0.29 -6.78 1.56
N GLY A 44 0.69 -6.51 2.43
CA GLY A 44 1.99 -7.20 2.44
C GLY A 44 2.81 -6.92 1.17
N THR A 45 4.08 -7.31 1.20
CA THR A 45 5.00 -7.22 0.06
C THR A 45 4.99 -8.49 -0.79
N ASP A 46 5.19 -8.35 -2.11
CA ASP A 46 5.29 -9.45 -3.06
C ASP A 46 6.67 -9.45 -3.75
N PRO A 47 7.26 -10.62 -4.10
CA PRO A 47 8.61 -10.69 -4.65
C PRO A 47 8.89 -9.84 -5.91
N GLN A 48 7.86 -9.48 -6.67
CA GLN A 48 8.01 -8.61 -7.85
C GLN A 48 8.20 -7.13 -7.48
N ASP A 49 7.89 -6.72 -6.25
CA ASP A 49 8.08 -5.32 -5.81
C ASP A 49 9.58 -4.94 -5.76
N ARG A 50 10.46 -5.94 -5.58
CA ARG A 50 11.92 -5.82 -5.76
C ARG A 50 12.27 -5.30 -7.16
N SER A 51 11.53 -5.74 -8.18
CA SER A 51 11.80 -5.47 -9.60
C SER A 51 11.42 -4.06 -10.08
N PHE A 52 10.92 -3.17 -9.20
CA PHE A 52 10.84 -1.73 -9.48
C PHE A 52 12.17 -0.99 -9.33
N PHE A 53 13.19 -1.63 -8.74
CA PHE A 53 14.46 -1.00 -8.40
C PHE A 53 15.62 -1.69 -9.12
N ASN A 54 16.62 -0.90 -9.51
CA ASN A 54 17.84 -1.40 -10.13
C ASN A 54 18.70 -2.17 -9.10
N PRO A 55 18.91 -3.49 -9.26
CA PRO A 55 19.55 -4.32 -8.24
C PRO A 55 21.03 -4.02 -8.05
N ASP A 56 21.70 -3.46 -9.06
CA ASP A 56 23.12 -3.12 -8.99
C ASP A 56 23.35 -1.77 -8.27
N LYS A 57 22.35 -0.88 -8.27
CA LYS A 57 22.42 0.45 -7.65
C LYS A 57 21.77 0.54 -6.27
N TYR A 58 20.67 -0.18 -6.03
CA TYR A 58 19.87 -0.02 -4.82
C TYR A 58 20.11 -1.10 -3.76
N LYS A 59 20.16 -0.68 -2.50
CA LYS A 59 19.94 -1.49 -1.29
C LYS A 59 18.43 -1.48 -1.02
N ILE A 60 17.73 -2.46 -1.58
CA ILE A 60 16.27 -2.51 -1.66
C ILE A 60 15.71 -3.15 -0.39
N ILE A 61 14.96 -2.39 0.39
CA ILE A 61 14.33 -2.83 1.64
C ILE A 61 12.83 -3.00 1.42
N LEU A 62 12.30 -4.18 1.71
CA LEU A 62 10.86 -4.46 1.76
C LEU A 62 10.49 -4.80 3.21
N PHE A 63 9.32 -4.38 3.68
CA PHE A 63 8.78 -4.82 4.96
C PHE A 63 7.26 -4.90 4.91
N ASP A 64 6.69 -5.84 5.67
CA ASP A 64 5.24 -5.98 5.80
C ASP A 64 4.77 -5.15 7.01
N GLN A 65 3.76 -4.30 6.83
CA GLN A 65 3.17 -3.45 7.88
C GLN A 65 2.49 -4.30 8.98
N ARG A 66 2.19 -3.67 10.13
CA ARG A 66 1.54 -4.34 11.29
C ARG A 66 0.32 -5.16 10.85
N GLY A 67 0.30 -6.43 11.25
CA GLY A 67 -0.76 -7.39 10.93
C GLY A 67 -0.86 -7.87 9.47
N SER A 68 0.06 -7.50 8.57
CA SER A 68 0.01 -7.88 7.15
C SER A 68 1.13 -8.85 6.74
N GLY A 69 0.93 -9.59 5.65
CA GLY A 69 1.94 -10.47 5.06
C GLY A 69 2.50 -11.48 6.07
N LYS A 70 3.82 -11.40 6.32
CA LYS A 70 4.56 -12.25 7.28
C LYS A 70 4.76 -11.58 8.65
N SER A 71 4.26 -10.35 8.84
CA SER A 71 4.30 -9.63 10.12
C SER A 71 3.27 -10.19 11.10
N THR A 72 3.62 -10.19 12.38
CA THR A 72 2.86 -10.89 13.43
C THR A 72 2.53 -9.97 14.60
N PRO A 73 1.33 -10.10 15.22
CA PRO A 73 0.25 -11.05 14.88
C PRO A 73 -0.59 -10.64 13.66
N SER A 74 -0.91 -11.61 12.79
CA SER A 74 -1.68 -11.39 11.54
C SER A 74 -3.08 -10.83 11.81
N ALA A 75 -3.57 -9.98 10.91
CA ALA A 75 -4.85 -9.27 10.98
C ALA A 75 -5.10 -8.47 12.28
N SER A 76 -4.05 -8.15 13.05
CA SER A 76 -4.21 -7.40 14.29
C SER A 76 -4.48 -5.91 14.03
N LEU A 77 -5.49 -5.38 14.75
CA LEU A 77 -5.89 -3.98 14.72
C LEU A 77 -5.49 -3.22 16.01
N GLU A 78 -5.02 -3.94 17.03
CA GLU A 78 -4.48 -3.36 18.26
C GLU A 78 -3.14 -2.69 17.93
N ASP A 79 -2.92 -1.45 18.39
CA ASP A 79 -1.82 -0.57 17.98
C ASP A 79 -1.56 -0.56 16.46
N ASN A 80 -2.59 -0.50 15.61
CA ASN A 80 -2.42 -0.47 14.14
C ASN A 80 -2.93 0.83 13.52
N THR A 81 -2.22 1.93 13.77
CA THR A 81 -2.57 3.28 13.26
C THR A 81 -1.54 3.83 12.26
N THR A 82 -1.95 4.85 11.49
CA THR A 82 -1.03 5.61 10.60
C THR A 82 0.21 6.11 11.35
N TRP A 83 0.07 6.52 12.61
CA TRP A 83 1.16 7.05 13.42
C TRP A 83 2.06 5.94 13.98
N ASP A 84 1.51 4.76 14.21
CA ASP A 84 2.27 3.54 14.51
C ASP A 84 3.10 3.09 13.31
N LEU A 85 2.55 3.05 12.10
CA LEU A 85 3.30 2.70 10.90
C LEU A 85 4.42 3.72 10.60
N VAL A 86 4.17 5.03 10.80
CA VAL A 86 5.21 6.06 10.70
C VAL A 86 6.31 5.87 11.74
N LYS A 87 5.98 5.44 12.97
CA LYS A 87 6.96 5.10 14.01
C LYS A 87 7.76 3.84 13.66
N ASP A 88 7.12 2.80 13.13
CA ASP A 88 7.79 1.56 12.72
C ASP A 88 8.78 1.79 11.60
N ILE A 89 8.37 2.62 10.63
CA ILE A 89 9.20 3.11 9.54
C ILE A 89 10.48 3.76 10.11
N GLU A 90 10.38 4.64 11.11
CA GLU A 90 11.55 5.23 11.76
C GLU A 90 12.41 4.21 12.55
N VAL A 91 11.81 3.26 13.26
CA VAL A 91 12.57 2.20 13.98
C VAL A 91 13.31 1.28 12.99
N LEU A 92 12.71 0.96 11.85
CA LEU A 92 13.35 0.22 10.77
C LEU A 92 14.46 1.05 10.11
N ARG A 93 14.23 2.35 9.91
CA ARG A 93 15.20 3.31 9.35
C ARG A 93 16.45 3.40 10.23
N GLU A 94 16.28 3.53 11.55
CA GLU A 94 17.39 3.56 12.52
C GLU A 94 18.15 2.22 12.57
N LYS A 95 17.43 1.09 12.63
CA LYS A 95 18.02 -0.26 12.62
C LYS A 95 18.90 -0.52 11.40
N LEU A 96 18.54 0.03 10.24
CA LEU A 96 19.20 -0.24 8.96
C LEU A 96 20.17 0.87 8.50
N GLY A 97 20.24 1.99 9.23
CA GLY A 97 21.12 3.13 8.95
C GLY A 97 20.72 3.90 7.69
N VAL A 98 19.43 4.27 7.56
CA VAL A 98 18.84 4.92 6.38
C VAL A 98 18.35 6.35 6.68
N GLU A 99 18.07 7.16 5.65
CA GLU A 99 17.65 8.57 5.81
C GLU A 99 16.24 8.97 5.26
N LYS A 100 15.73 8.54 4.07
CA LYS A 100 14.43 9.05 3.47
C LYS A 100 13.70 8.07 2.49
N TRP A 101 12.34 8.20 2.28
CA TRP A 101 11.47 7.37 1.36
C TRP A 101 9.93 7.78 1.25
N HIS A 102 9.04 7.12 0.44
CA HIS A 102 7.66 7.59 -0.03
C HIS A 102 6.52 6.50 -0.36
N GLY A 103 5.19 6.83 -0.55
CA GLY A 103 4.04 5.90 -0.99
C GLY A 103 2.53 6.45 -1.12
N SER A 104 1.49 5.70 -1.65
CA SER A 104 0.00 6.07 -1.79
C SER A 104 -1.09 4.97 -2.25
N THR A 105 -2.45 5.17 -2.13
CA THR A 105 -3.65 4.22 -2.36
C THR A 105 -5.09 4.92 -2.52
N LEU A 106 -6.37 4.41 -2.72
CA LEU A 106 -7.13 3.20 -3.25
C LEU A 106 -8.76 3.34 -3.33
N SER A 107 -9.60 2.54 -4.10
CA SER A 107 -11.13 2.29 -4.02
C SER A 107 -11.84 1.32 -5.07
N LEU A 108 -13.21 1.24 -5.13
CA LEU A 108 -14.20 0.74 -6.19
C LEU A 108 -14.84 -0.83 -6.15
N ALA A 109 -16.99 -1.79 -6.10
CA ALA A 109 -18.52 -1.62 -6.05
C ALA A 109 -19.37 -2.92 -5.80
N GLU A 110 -19.50 -3.88 -6.75
CA GLU A 110 -20.71 -4.75 -6.86
C GLU A 110 -20.76 -6.06 -6.01
N GLU A 111 -19.84 -7.02 -6.17
CA GLU A 111 -19.84 -8.25 -5.33
C GLU A 111 -19.65 -7.91 -3.83
N TYR A 112 -19.07 -6.74 -3.57
CA TYR A 112 -18.95 -6.05 -2.29
C TYR A 112 -20.30 -5.71 -1.63
N VAL A 113 -21.40 -5.63 -2.37
CA VAL A 113 -22.74 -5.39 -1.80
C VAL A 113 -23.38 -6.68 -1.25
N ALA A 114 -22.96 -7.86 -1.74
CA ALA A 114 -23.59 -9.13 -1.41
C ALA A 114 -23.47 -9.59 0.07
N PRO A 115 -22.40 -9.30 0.84
CA PRO A 115 -22.34 -9.67 2.25
C PRO A 115 -23.24 -8.84 3.17
N ILE A 116 -23.65 -7.65 2.71
CA ILE A 116 -24.23 -6.58 3.53
C ILE A 116 -25.77 -6.56 3.42
N PRO A 117 -26.52 -6.57 4.53
CA PRO A 117 -27.97 -6.38 4.57
C PRO A 117 -28.42 -5.10 3.86
N GLU A 118 -29.59 -5.09 3.23
CA GLU A 118 -30.02 -3.97 2.38
C GLU A 118 -30.20 -2.66 3.16
N GLU A 119 -30.69 -2.78 4.38
CA GLU A 119 -30.83 -1.70 5.36
C GLU A 119 -29.50 -1.06 5.78
N GLU A 120 -28.38 -1.79 5.74
CA GLU A 120 -27.05 -1.32 6.16
C GLU A 120 -26.29 -0.61 5.02
N ARG A 121 -26.68 -0.81 3.75
CA ARG A 121 -25.95 -0.31 2.56
C ARG A 121 -25.85 1.20 2.42
N HIS A 122 -26.52 1.96 3.30
CA HIS A 122 -26.40 3.42 3.35
C HIS A 122 -25.03 3.89 3.87
N ASP A 123 -24.32 3.06 4.63
CA ASP A 123 -22.89 3.24 4.95
C ASP A 123 -22.17 1.89 4.84
N MET A 124 -21.66 1.61 3.64
CA MET A 124 -20.93 0.36 3.35
C MET A 124 -19.66 0.21 4.20
N ILE A 125 -19.01 1.30 4.64
CA ILE A 125 -17.77 1.22 5.42
C ILE A 125 -18.08 0.77 6.86
N LEU A 126 -19.10 1.37 7.47
CA LEU A 126 -19.60 0.99 8.80
C LEU A 126 -20.22 -0.41 8.81
N ALA A 127 -21.02 -0.74 7.79
CA ALA A 127 -21.63 -2.07 7.66
C ALA A 127 -20.56 -3.17 7.57
N TYR A 128 -19.56 -2.98 6.69
CA TYR A 128 -18.43 -3.90 6.64
C TYR A 128 -17.61 -3.93 7.93
N HIS A 129 -17.47 -2.81 8.65
CA HIS A 129 -16.75 -2.77 9.92
C HIS A 129 -17.35 -3.73 10.95
N ALA A 130 -18.67 -3.86 10.99
CA ALA A 130 -19.36 -4.82 11.83
C ALA A 130 -19.09 -6.27 11.39
N GLN A 131 -19.25 -6.59 10.10
CA GLN A 131 -19.02 -7.95 9.58
C GLN A 131 -17.56 -8.40 9.75
N LEU A 132 -16.60 -7.51 9.45
CA LEU A 132 -15.15 -7.75 9.51
C LEU A 132 -14.60 -7.87 10.94
N ASN A 133 -15.38 -7.46 11.95
CA ASN A 133 -15.04 -7.65 13.37
C ASN A 133 -16.03 -8.59 14.09
N SER A 134 -16.80 -9.37 13.31
CA SER A 134 -17.61 -10.46 13.86
C SER A 134 -16.73 -11.50 14.55
N VAL A 135 -17.20 -11.96 15.72
CA VAL A 135 -16.63 -13.14 16.41
C VAL A 135 -16.86 -14.43 15.62
N ASP A 136 -17.91 -14.47 14.79
CA ASP A 136 -18.12 -15.56 13.85
C ASP A 136 -17.13 -15.48 12.68
N GLU A 137 -16.43 -16.58 12.44
CA GLU A 137 -15.39 -16.69 11.43
C GLU A 137 -15.95 -16.78 10.01
N GLU A 138 -17.04 -17.53 9.80
CA GLU A 138 -17.63 -17.67 8.46
C GLU A 138 -18.13 -16.31 7.95
N THR A 139 -18.83 -15.54 8.79
CA THR A 139 -19.26 -14.17 8.51
C THR A 139 -18.08 -13.25 8.18
N ARG A 140 -17.04 -13.26 9.02
CA ARG A 140 -15.86 -12.40 8.88
C ARG A 140 -15.09 -12.69 7.59
N ILE A 141 -14.85 -13.96 7.29
CA ILE A 141 -14.14 -14.39 6.07
C ILE A 141 -14.99 -14.14 4.82
N ARG A 142 -16.30 -14.41 4.85
CA ARG A 142 -17.24 -14.11 3.75
C ARG A 142 -17.24 -12.63 3.39
N ALA A 143 -17.21 -11.73 4.38
CA ALA A 143 -17.08 -10.30 4.16
C ALA A 143 -15.69 -9.95 3.61
N ALA A 144 -14.62 -10.43 4.25
CA ALA A 144 -13.24 -10.17 3.87
C ALA A 144 -12.93 -10.52 2.40
N LYS A 145 -13.32 -11.72 1.96
CA LYS A 145 -13.12 -12.16 0.56
C LYS A 145 -13.87 -11.29 -0.45
N ALA A 146 -15.10 -10.87 -0.14
CA ALA A 146 -15.87 -9.98 -1.01
C ALA A 146 -15.26 -8.57 -1.11
N TRP A 147 -14.73 -8.03 -0.01
CA TRP A 147 -14.00 -6.75 -0.03
C TRP A 147 -12.69 -6.86 -0.82
N SER A 148 -11.83 -7.83 -0.50
CA SER A 148 -10.55 -8.00 -1.22
C SER A 148 -10.75 -8.28 -2.71
N LYS A 149 -11.81 -9.02 -3.10
CA LYS A 149 -12.10 -9.33 -4.51
C LYS A 149 -12.50 -8.08 -5.31
N TRP A 150 -13.19 -7.15 -4.68
CA TRP A 150 -13.69 -5.92 -5.29
C TRP A 150 -12.55 -5.02 -5.76
N GLU A 151 -11.59 -4.71 -4.89
CA GLU A 151 -10.35 -4.01 -5.29
C GLU A 151 -9.57 -4.80 -6.35
N MET A 152 -9.39 -6.11 -6.16
CA MET A 152 -8.60 -6.93 -7.08
C MET A 152 -9.20 -6.95 -8.49
N ALA A 153 -10.52 -6.83 -8.61
CA ALA A 153 -11.22 -6.77 -9.89
C ALA A 153 -11.11 -5.40 -10.59
N THR A 154 -10.84 -4.31 -9.86
CA THR A 154 -10.87 -2.92 -10.36
C THR A 154 -9.51 -2.24 -10.42
N SER A 155 -8.50 -2.81 -9.76
CA SER A 155 -7.11 -2.32 -9.73
C SER A 155 -6.41 -2.24 -11.09
N ARG A 156 -7.01 -2.71 -12.19
CA ARG A 156 -6.43 -2.64 -13.54
C ARG A 156 -7.47 -2.24 -14.58
N LEU A 157 -7.03 -1.57 -15.63
CA LEU A 157 -7.85 -1.19 -16.78
C LEU A 157 -8.44 -2.41 -17.50
N TYR A 158 -7.67 -3.50 -17.55
CA TYR A 158 -8.15 -4.82 -17.98
C TYR A 158 -8.13 -5.76 -16.78
N VAL A 159 -9.29 -6.33 -16.46
CA VAL A 159 -9.48 -7.27 -15.35
C VAL A 159 -8.52 -8.45 -15.48
N ASP A 160 -7.75 -8.74 -14.43
CA ASP A 160 -6.84 -9.88 -14.35
C ASP A 160 -7.41 -11.00 -13.45
N PRO A 161 -7.92 -12.10 -14.01
CA PRO A 161 -8.44 -13.22 -13.24
C PRO A 161 -7.42 -13.86 -12.28
N ALA A 162 -6.11 -13.80 -12.62
CA ALA A 162 -5.04 -14.35 -11.78
C ALA A 162 -4.61 -13.38 -10.66
N TYR A 163 -5.04 -12.12 -10.71
CA TYR A 163 -4.94 -11.19 -9.59
C TYR A 163 -6.12 -11.37 -8.64
N ILE A 164 -7.35 -11.50 -9.19
CA ILE A 164 -8.58 -11.77 -8.45
C ILE A 164 -8.48 -13.01 -7.53
N THR A 165 -7.78 -14.06 -7.93
CA THR A 165 -7.61 -15.27 -7.10
C THR A 165 -6.90 -15.03 -5.77
N ARG A 166 -6.16 -13.92 -5.59
CA ARG A 166 -5.61 -13.55 -4.26
C ARG A 166 -6.70 -13.41 -3.20
N ALA A 167 -7.87 -12.90 -3.57
CA ALA A 167 -8.99 -12.73 -2.66
C ALA A 167 -9.71 -14.06 -2.29
N ALA A 168 -9.27 -15.19 -2.83
CA ALA A 168 -9.74 -16.51 -2.41
C ALA A 168 -8.95 -17.07 -1.21
N ASP A 169 -7.76 -16.52 -0.92
CA ASP A 169 -6.92 -16.88 0.23
C ASP A 169 -7.47 -16.25 1.52
N ASP A 170 -7.74 -17.08 2.53
CA ASP A 170 -8.40 -16.69 3.77
C ASP A 170 -7.54 -15.77 4.64
N ASP A 171 -6.25 -16.07 4.80
CA ASP A 171 -5.33 -15.28 5.63
C ASP A 171 -5.07 -13.91 5.02
N PHE A 172 -4.77 -13.87 3.71
CA PHE A 172 -4.61 -12.61 2.98
C PHE A 172 -5.89 -11.78 3.03
N ALA A 173 -7.05 -12.34 2.66
CA ALA A 173 -8.29 -11.58 2.62
C ALA A 173 -8.67 -11.05 4.01
N ASN A 174 -8.51 -11.85 5.06
CA ASN A 174 -8.79 -11.46 6.45
C ASN A 174 -7.86 -10.36 6.96
N ALA A 175 -6.56 -10.44 6.69
CA ALA A 175 -5.61 -9.38 7.06
C ALA A 175 -5.89 -8.09 6.28
N PHE A 176 -6.03 -8.21 4.97
CA PHE A 176 -6.32 -7.10 4.06
C PHE A 176 -7.62 -6.39 4.42
N ALA A 177 -8.72 -7.14 4.36
CA ALA A 177 -10.08 -6.70 4.66
C ALA A 177 -10.18 -5.89 5.96
N ARG A 178 -9.62 -6.45 7.04
CA ARG A 178 -9.77 -5.88 8.39
C ARG A 178 -8.90 -4.65 8.60
N ILE A 179 -7.66 -4.64 8.08
CA ILE A 179 -6.74 -3.51 8.23
C ILE A 179 -7.22 -2.33 7.38
N GLU A 180 -7.56 -2.53 6.11
CA GLU A 180 -8.02 -1.46 5.22
C GLU A 180 -9.30 -0.78 5.77
N ASN A 181 -10.32 -1.58 6.12
CA ASN A 181 -11.55 -1.07 6.71
C ASN A 181 -11.30 -0.34 8.05
N HIS A 182 -10.39 -0.84 8.89
CA HIS A 182 -10.03 -0.20 10.16
C HIS A 182 -9.40 1.19 9.95
N TYR A 183 -8.61 1.39 8.90
CA TYR A 183 -8.09 2.72 8.56
C TYR A 183 -9.18 3.62 7.99
N PHE A 184 -10.07 3.08 7.15
CA PHE A 184 -11.14 3.88 6.52
C PHE A 184 -12.18 4.38 7.54
N ILE A 185 -12.67 3.53 8.44
CA ILE A 185 -13.62 3.93 9.48
C ILE A 185 -13.02 4.98 10.45
N ASN A 186 -11.69 4.98 10.62
CA ASN A 186 -10.95 5.96 11.42
C ASN A 186 -10.40 7.15 10.61
N SER A 187 -10.84 7.35 9.36
CA SER A 187 -10.37 8.44 8.47
C SER A 187 -8.84 8.53 8.33
N GLY A 188 -8.16 7.38 8.32
CA GLY A 188 -6.69 7.28 8.28
C GLY A 188 -6.00 7.87 9.52
N PHE A 189 -6.70 8.01 10.65
CA PHE A 189 -6.23 8.66 11.89
C PHE A 189 -5.78 10.12 11.67
N MET A 190 -6.40 10.81 10.72
CA MET A 190 -6.14 12.18 10.31
C MET A 190 -7.44 13.00 10.23
N LYS A 191 -7.33 14.33 10.25
CA LYS A 191 -8.43 15.19 9.79
C LYS A 191 -8.49 15.19 8.26
N ASP A 192 -9.66 15.47 7.69
CA ASP A 192 -9.79 15.66 6.25
C ASP A 192 -8.85 16.77 5.73
N GLY A 193 -8.36 16.60 4.51
CA GLY A 193 -7.42 17.50 3.84
C GLY A 193 -6.00 17.58 4.44
N GLN A 194 -5.71 16.94 5.60
CA GLN A 194 -4.48 17.14 6.38
C GLN A 194 -3.18 17.05 5.56
N LEU A 195 -3.10 16.10 4.63
CA LEU A 195 -1.91 15.88 3.79
C LEU A 195 -1.69 16.98 2.75
N LEU A 196 -2.76 17.64 2.29
CA LEU A 196 -2.72 18.70 1.28
C LEU A 196 -2.60 20.11 1.88
N GLU A 197 -2.65 20.25 3.21
CA GLU A 197 -2.43 21.53 3.87
C GLU A 197 -1.02 22.07 3.58
N LYS A 198 -0.91 23.40 3.40
CA LYS A 198 0.37 24.06 3.08
C LYS A 198 1.46 23.72 4.10
N GLN A 199 1.16 23.72 5.40
CA GLN A 199 2.09 23.33 6.47
C GLN A 199 2.48 21.84 6.49
N SER A 200 1.73 20.96 5.81
CA SER A 200 2.09 19.55 5.62
C SER A 200 3.00 19.40 4.41
N ILE A 201 2.60 19.99 3.27
CA ILE A 201 3.35 19.94 2.03
C ILE A 201 4.71 20.66 2.13
N ASP A 202 4.78 21.86 2.71
CA ASP A 202 6.03 22.63 2.81
C ASP A 202 7.17 21.88 3.54
N LYS A 203 6.85 20.89 4.40
CA LYS A 203 7.85 20.01 5.04
C LYS A 203 8.60 19.15 4.02
N ILE A 204 7.94 18.73 2.94
CA ILE A 204 8.46 17.80 1.93
C ILE A 204 8.79 18.44 0.57
N ARG A 205 8.45 19.72 0.35
CA ARG A 205 8.67 20.41 -0.96
C ARG A 205 10.12 20.42 -1.45
N HIS A 206 11.08 20.27 -0.54
CA HIS A 206 12.50 20.19 -0.85
C HIS A 206 12.96 18.80 -1.35
N ILE A 207 12.07 17.80 -1.34
CA ILE A 207 12.40 16.41 -1.67
C ILE A 207 11.99 16.12 -3.14
N PRO A 208 12.92 15.67 -4.00
CA PRO A 208 12.61 15.26 -5.37
C PRO A 208 11.51 14.20 -5.40
N THR A 209 10.35 14.55 -5.95
CA THR A 209 9.14 13.72 -5.92
C THR A 209 8.62 13.48 -7.34
N VAL A 210 8.36 12.21 -7.67
CA VAL A 210 7.65 11.79 -8.89
C VAL A 210 6.37 11.08 -8.46
N VAL A 211 5.25 11.44 -9.09
CA VAL A 211 3.95 10.77 -8.95
C VAL A 211 3.56 10.19 -10.32
N VAL A 212 3.22 8.91 -10.35
CA VAL A 212 2.71 8.21 -11.53
C VAL A 212 1.30 7.74 -11.22
N GLN A 213 0.34 8.07 -12.10
CA GLN A 213 -1.09 7.93 -11.84
C GLN A 213 -1.82 7.42 -13.08
N GLY A 214 -2.66 6.39 -12.97
CA GLY A 214 -3.50 5.93 -14.07
C GLY A 214 -4.56 6.96 -14.47
N ARG A 215 -4.79 7.16 -15.78
CA ARG A 215 -5.90 7.99 -16.30
C ARG A 215 -7.26 7.38 -15.96
N TYR A 216 -7.35 6.06 -16.05
CA TYR A 216 -8.53 5.27 -15.72
C TYR A 216 -8.36 4.56 -14.37
N ASP A 217 -7.57 5.16 -13.49
CA ASP A 217 -7.58 4.80 -12.08
C ASP A 217 -8.94 5.22 -11.50
N VAL A 218 -9.89 4.29 -11.56
CA VAL A 218 -11.19 4.39 -10.89
C VAL A 218 -11.06 4.20 -9.38
N VAL A 219 -9.95 3.58 -8.96
CA VAL A 219 -9.65 3.10 -7.62
C VAL A 219 -9.17 4.29 -6.79
N CYS A 220 -8.05 4.94 -7.11
CA CYS A 220 -7.74 6.28 -6.59
C CYS A 220 -7.92 7.34 -7.70
N PRO A 221 -9.08 8.05 -7.77
CA PRO A 221 -9.38 8.92 -8.89
C PRO A 221 -8.35 10.04 -9.06
N ALA A 222 -7.78 10.17 -10.26
CA ALA A 222 -6.66 11.09 -10.58
C ALA A 222 -6.89 12.59 -10.24
N THR A 223 -8.09 12.97 -9.81
CA THR A 223 -8.37 14.21 -9.07
C THR A 223 -7.51 14.37 -7.80
N THR A 224 -7.16 13.29 -7.09
CA THR A 224 -6.30 13.30 -5.89
C THR A 224 -4.88 13.72 -6.24
N ALA A 225 -4.25 13.04 -7.22
CA ALA A 225 -2.93 13.40 -7.74
C ALA A 225 -2.90 14.81 -8.36
N HIS A 226 -3.99 15.24 -9.01
CA HIS A 226 -4.13 16.61 -9.50
C HIS A 226 -4.23 17.65 -8.38
N ALA A 227 -4.91 17.35 -7.27
CA ALA A 227 -4.95 18.19 -6.07
C ALA A 227 -3.58 18.25 -5.39
N LEU A 228 -2.88 17.12 -5.27
CA LEU A 228 -1.50 17.05 -4.76
C LEU A 228 -0.56 17.91 -5.60
N LYS A 229 -0.60 17.82 -6.95
CA LYS A 229 0.21 18.66 -7.85
C LYS A 229 -0.13 20.17 -7.78
N LYS A 230 -1.34 20.55 -7.34
CA LYS A 230 -1.67 21.96 -7.03
C LYS A 230 -1.05 22.41 -5.71
N ALA A 231 -1.09 21.57 -4.68
CA ALA A 231 -0.56 21.88 -3.36
C ALA A 231 0.98 21.84 -3.31
N PHE A 232 1.60 20.95 -4.10
CA PHE A 232 3.03 20.68 -4.20
C PHE A 232 3.51 20.91 -5.65
N PRO A 233 3.73 22.17 -6.09
CA PRO A 233 4.06 22.47 -7.48
C PRO A 233 5.38 21.89 -7.98
N GLU A 234 6.32 21.56 -7.10
CA GLU A 234 7.66 21.08 -7.46
C GLU A 234 7.68 19.59 -7.89
N LEU A 235 6.69 18.77 -7.52
CA LEU A 235 6.66 17.35 -7.91
C LEU A 235 6.47 17.17 -9.42
N THR A 236 7.01 16.09 -9.99
CA THR A 236 6.72 15.69 -11.37
C THR A 236 5.52 14.75 -11.40
N LEU A 237 4.46 15.09 -12.13
CA LEU A 237 3.24 14.27 -12.25
C LEU A 237 3.15 13.69 -13.65
N HIS A 238 3.14 12.35 -13.75
CA HIS A 238 2.83 11.61 -14.96
C HIS A 238 1.43 11.01 -14.85
N ILE A 239 0.55 11.35 -15.79
CA ILE A 239 -0.72 10.63 -15.97
C ILE A 239 -0.54 9.62 -17.11
N VAL A 240 -0.70 8.33 -16.81
CA VAL A 240 -0.59 7.23 -17.77
C VAL A 240 -1.89 7.13 -18.56
N PRO A 241 -1.91 7.31 -19.90
CA PRO A 241 -3.15 7.43 -20.66
C PRO A 241 -4.07 6.20 -20.62
N ASP A 242 -3.49 5.02 -20.42
CA ASP A 242 -4.06 3.69 -20.67
C ASP A 242 -3.79 2.71 -19.51
N ALA A 243 -3.87 3.20 -18.27
CA ALA A 243 -3.72 2.39 -17.07
C ALA A 243 -4.78 2.69 -16.00
N GLY A 244 -5.11 1.66 -15.23
CA GLY A 244 -5.84 1.73 -13.96
C GLY A 244 -4.92 2.01 -12.77
N HIS A 245 -5.23 1.43 -11.60
CA HIS A 245 -4.52 1.70 -10.35
C HIS A 245 -3.12 1.08 -10.28
N SER A 246 -2.99 -0.17 -10.73
CA SER A 246 -1.88 -1.03 -10.36
C SER A 246 -0.53 -0.46 -10.80
N ALA A 247 0.41 -0.43 -9.86
CA ALA A 247 1.83 -0.16 -10.14
C ALA A 247 2.42 -1.08 -11.22
N ARG A 248 1.79 -2.24 -11.49
CA ARG A 248 2.21 -3.25 -12.47
C ARG A 248 1.54 -3.11 -13.84
N GLU A 249 0.72 -2.08 -14.08
CA GLU A 249 0.25 -1.72 -15.42
C GLU A 249 1.44 -1.38 -16.35
N PRO A 250 1.38 -1.64 -17.67
CA PRO A 250 2.55 -1.51 -18.54
C PRO A 250 3.16 -0.10 -18.59
N GLY A 251 2.33 0.93 -18.68
CA GLY A 251 2.79 2.33 -18.66
C GLY A 251 3.24 2.78 -17.26
N THR A 252 2.53 2.38 -16.21
CA THR A 252 2.84 2.73 -14.82
C THR A 252 4.15 2.11 -14.36
N SER A 253 4.32 0.80 -14.54
CA SER A 253 5.54 0.07 -14.15
C SER A 253 6.79 0.52 -14.91
N LYS A 254 6.64 0.96 -16.16
CA LYS A 254 7.70 1.60 -16.93
C LYS A 254 8.13 2.93 -16.27
N LEU A 255 7.19 3.83 -16.03
CA LEU A 255 7.47 5.16 -15.47
C LEU A 255 7.99 5.10 -14.03
N LEU A 256 7.56 4.11 -13.24
CA LEU A 256 8.11 3.86 -11.90
C LEU A 256 9.59 3.45 -11.97
N VAL A 257 9.96 2.57 -12.92
CA VAL A 257 11.38 2.19 -13.13
C VAL A 257 12.20 3.35 -13.70
N GLU A 258 11.67 4.13 -14.65
CA GLU A 258 12.35 5.34 -15.15
C GLU A 258 12.56 6.40 -14.05
N ALA A 259 11.68 6.44 -13.03
CA ALA A 259 11.83 7.31 -11.87
C ALA A 259 12.85 6.77 -10.85
N THR A 260 12.86 5.48 -10.54
CA THR A 260 13.86 4.89 -9.63
C THR A 260 15.26 4.89 -10.24
N ASP A 261 15.42 4.53 -11.52
CA ASP A 261 16.74 4.59 -12.20
C ASP A 261 17.34 6.00 -12.18
N LYS A 262 16.50 7.03 -12.29
CA LYS A 262 16.89 8.45 -12.17
C LYS A 262 17.23 8.86 -10.74
N PHE A 263 16.53 8.32 -9.75
CA PHE A 263 16.77 8.62 -8.32
C PHE A 263 17.91 7.81 -7.71
N ALA A 264 18.42 6.80 -8.40
CA ALA A 264 19.55 5.99 -7.94
C ALA A 264 20.90 6.74 -7.94
N ASP A 265 21.00 7.81 -8.74
CA ASP A 265 22.21 8.62 -8.95
C ASP A 265 22.12 10.02 -8.28
N LEU A 266 21.28 10.19 -7.26
CA LEU A 266 21.10 11.43 -6.48
C LEU A 266 21.91 11.44 -5.17
#